data_AF-A0A658Z609-F1
#
_entry.id   AF-A0A658Z609-F1
#
_cell.length_a   1.000
_cell.length_b   1.000
_cell.length_c   1.000
_cell.angle_alpha   90.00
_cell.angle_beta   90.00
_cell.angle_gamma   90.00
#
_symmetry.space_group_name_H-M   'P 1'
#
loop_
_entity.id
_entity.type
_entity.pdbx_description
1 polymer ?
#
loop_
_entity_poly.entity_id
_entity_poly.type
_entity_poly.pdbx_seq_one_letter_code
_entity_poly.pdbx_strand_id
1 'polypeptide(L)' 'MSQQPQQPQQEISIINLDQLVSMTSVEIAELTGKEHRNVLRDIRKMLEELNAGNAANLLI' A
#
# COMPACT_ATOMS: atom_id res chain seq x y z
N MET A 1 -30.86 -30.31 16.14
CA MET A 1 -30.68 -28.84 16.05
C MET A 1 -29.22 -28.60 15.72
N SER A 2 -28.89 -28.60 14.43
CA SER A 2 -27.52 -28.47 13.95
C SER A 2 -27.32 -27.03 13.51
N GLN A 3 -26.56 -26.26 14.30
CA GLN A 3 -26.22 -24.89 13.94
C GLN A 3 -25.32 -24.92 12.71
N GLN A 4 -25.71 -24.22 11.66
CA GLN A 4 -24.87 -24.06 10.47
C GLN A 4 -23.60 -23.27 10.82
N PRO A 5 -22.43 -23.65 10.27
CA PRO A 5 -21.19 -22.92 10.49
C PRO A 5 -21.32 -21.51 9.89
N GLN A 6 -21.17 -20.50 10.74
CA GLN A 6 -21.14 -19.11 10.33
C GLN A 6 -19.89 -18.89 9.47
N GLN A 7 -20.08 -18.44 8.23
CA GLN A 7 -18.96 -18.09 7.34
C GLN A 7 -18.21 -16.87 7.90
N PRO A 8 -16.87 -16.81 7.76
CA PRO A 8 -16.11 -15.63 8.19
C PRO A 8 -16.59 -14.40 7.42
N GLN A 9 -17.10 -13.42 8.15
CA GLN A 9 -17.52 -12.14 7.61
C GLN A 9 -16.27 -11.42 7.11
N GLN A 10 -16.13 -11.24 5.79
CA GLN A 10 -15.11 -10.37 5.22
C GLN A 10 -15.43 -8.93 5.65
N GLU A 11 -14.58 -8.36 6.50
CA GLU A 11 -14.71 -6.98 6.95
C GLU A 11 -14.45 -6.03 5.78
N ILE A 12 -15.52 -5.45 5.25
CA ILE A 12 -15.41 -4.42 4.20
C ILE A 12 -14.97 -3.13 4.90
N SER A 13 -13.69 -2.78 4.76
CA SER A 13 -13.17 -1.49 5.24
C SER A 13 -13.77 -0.36 4.39
N ILE A 14 -14.67 0.43 4.99
CA ILE A 14 -15.22 1.63 4.37
C ILE A 14 -14.17 2.73 4.48
N ILE A 15 -13.52 3.06 3.36
CA ILE A 15 -12.56 4.17 3.31
C ILE A 15 -13.35 5.47 3.09
N ASN A 16 -13.25 6.41 4.04
CA ASN A 16 -13.78 7.75 3.86
C ASN A 16 -12.86 8.52 2.89
N LEU A 17 -13.34 8.76 1.67
CA LEU A 17 -12.55 9.41 0.61
C LEU A 17 -12.21 10.87 0.92
N ASP A 18 -13.03 11.55 1.74
CA ASP A 18 -12.80 12.95 2.13
C ASP A 18 -11.58 13.11 3.07
N GLN A 19 -11.14 12.02 3.71
CA GLN A 19 -9.96 12.02 4.57
C GLN A 19 -8.71 11.45 3.88
N LEU A 20 -8.83 11.02 2.62
CA LEU A 20 -7.71 10.42 1.90
C LEU A 20 -6.73 11.50 1.45
N VAL A 21 -5.67 11.70 2.24
CA VAL A 21 -4.50 12.48 1.80
C VAL A 21 -3.65 11.58 0.90
N SER A 22 -3.86 11.73 -0.41
CA SER A 22 -3.23 10.93 -1.45
C SER A 22 -2.65 11.84 -2.52
N MET A 23 -1.61 11.36 -3.19
CA MET A 23 -1.04 11.97 -4.39
C MET A 23 -0.69 10.88 -5.39
N THR A 24 -0.94 11.14 -6.66
CA THR A 24 -0.52 10.28 -7.76
C THR A 24 0.99 10.41 -8.01
N SER A 25 1.58 9.37 -8.59
CA SER A 25 2.99 9.41 -9.00
C SER A 25 3.30 10.48 -10.05
N VAL A 26 2.29 10.91 -10.83
CA VAL A 26 2.40 12.00 -11.82
C VAL A 26 2.50 13.34 -11.10
N GLU A 27 1.61 13.63 -10.16
CA GLU A 27 1.67 14.85 -9.35
C GLU A 27 3.00 14.96 -8.59
N ILE A 28 3.53 13.84 -8.09
CA ILE A 28 4.86 13.81 -7.45
C ILE A 28 5.97 14.15 -8.46
N ALA A 29 5.90 13.63 -9.69
CA ALA A 29 6.86 13.93 -10.73
C ALA A 29 6.89 15.44 -11.06
N GLU A 30 5.69 16.04 -11.20
CA GLU A 30 5.51 17.46 -11.45
C GLU A 30 6.03 18.32 -10.27
N LEU A 31 5.66 17.99 -9.04
CA LEU A 31 6.09 18.72 -7.84
C LEU A 31 7.60 18.65 -7.60
N THR A 32 8.24 17.53 -7.96
CA THR A 32 9.66 17.32 -7.72
C THR A 32 10.56 17.68 -8.90
N GLY A 33 9.98 17.97 -10.07
CA GLY A 33 10.72 18.19 -11.31
C GLY A 33 11.47 16.94 -11.80
N LYS A 34 11.01 15.74 -11.42
CA LYS A 34 11.61 14.47 -11.86
C LYS A 34 10.82 13.90 -13.03
N GLU A 35 11.52 13.19 -13.92
CA GLU A 35 10.85 12.32 -14.89
C GLU A 35 9.97 11.27 -14.17
N HIS A 36 8.73 11.08 -14.63
CA HIS A 36 7.78 10.13 -14.02
C HIS A 36 8.34 8.71 -13.89
N ARG A 37 9.15 8.28 -14.88
CA ARG A 37 9.87 7.00 -14.85
C ARG A 37 10.80 6.87 -13.64
N ASN A 38 11.47 7.95 -13.24
CA ASN A 38 12.38 7.94 -12.09
C ASN A 38 11.59 7.81 -10.79
N VAL A 39 10.45 8.51 -10.67
CA VAL A 39 9.54 8.39 -9.52
C VAL A 39 9.04 6.94 -9.39
N LEU A 40 8.61 6.30 -10.47
CA LEU A 40 8.18 4.90 -10.45
C LEU A 40 9.30 3.94 -10.04
N ARG A 41 10.53 4.17 -10.50
CA ARG A 41 11.70 3.37 -10.10
C ARG A 41 11.94 3.49 -8.60
N ASP A 42 11.92 4.71 -8.07
CA ASP A 42 12.17 4.98 -6.66
C ASP A 42 11.07 4.33 -5.79
N ILE A 43 9.79 4.38 -6.20
CA ILE A 43 8.68 3.69 -5.52
C ILE A 43 8.91 2.17 -5.44
N ARG A 44 9.30 1.54 -6.55
CA ARG A 44 9.58 0.09 -6.58
C ARG A 44 10.72 -0.28 -5.65
N LYS A 45 11.79 0.52 -5.65
CA LYS A 45 12.93 0.33 -4.76
C LYS A 45 12.52 0.46 -3.29
N MET A 46 11.73 1.47 -2.93
CA MET A 46 11.20 1.60 -1.57
C MET A 46 10.32 0.41 -1.17
N LEU A 47 9.49 -0.10 -2.09
CA LEU A 47 8.67 -1.29 -1.85
C LEU A 47 9.53 -2.55 -1.63
N GLU A 48 10.58 -2.73 -2.45
CA GLU A 48 11.54 -3.82 -2.29
C GLU A 48 12.28 -3.73 -0.94
N GLU A 49 12.72 -2.54 -0.54
CA GLU A 49 13.40 -2.29 0.73
C GLU A 49 12.49 -2.56 1.94
N LEU A 50 11.23 -2.15 1.88
CA LEU A 50 10.24 -2.46 2.92
C LEU A 50 10.00 -3.96 3.04
N ASN A 51 9.83 -4.67 1.91
CA ASN A 51 9.67 -6.13 1.91
C ASN A 51 10.91 -6.85 2.45
N ALA A 52 12.12 -6.39 2.08
CA ALA A 52 13.37 -6.95 2.57
C ALA A 52 13.58 -6.69 4.07
N GLY A 53 13.26 -5.49 4.55
CA GLY A 53 13.31 -5.13 5.97
C GLY A 53 12.29 -5.92 6.80
N ASN A 54 11.10 -6.17 6.25
CA ASN A 54 10.08 -6.98 6.90
C ASN A 54 10.49 -8.46 7.01
N ALA A 55 11.20 -8.99 6.01
CA ALA A 55 11.78 -10.33 6.07
C ALA A 55 12.88 -10.46 7.12
N ALA A 56 13.70 -9.42 7.31
CA ALA A 56 14.73 -9.38 8.35
C ALA A 56 14.12 -9.37 9.77
N ASN A 57 13.01 -8.65 9.98
CA ASN A 57 12.31 -8.59 11.26
C ASN A 57 11.62 -9.90 11.68
N LEU A 58 11.43 -10.87 10.79
CA LEU A 58 10.83 -12.17 11.13
C LEU A 58 11.87 -13.21 11.59
N LEU A 59 13.16 -12.91 11.46
CA LEU A 59 14.28 -13.83 11.76
C LEU A 59 15.03 -13.50 13.07
N ILE A 60 14.53 -12.51 13.84
CA ILE A 60 15.00 -12.10 15.17
C ILE A 60 13.87 -12.23 16.18
#